data_AF-A0A0B6YUG2-F1
#
_entry.id   AF-A0A0B6YUG2-F1
#
_cell.length_a   1.000
_cell.length_b   1.000
_cell.length_c   1.000
_cell.angle_alpha   90.00
_cell.angle_beta   90.00
_cell.angle_gamma   90.00
#
_symmetry.space_group_name_H-M   'P 1'
#
loop_
_entity.id
_entity.type
_entity.pdbx_description
1 polymer ?
#
loop_
_entity_poly.entity_id
_entity_poly.type
_entity_poly.pdbx_seq_one_letter_code
_entity_poly.pdbx_strand_id
1 'polypeptide(L)'
;EQGQTSHTEMMSGQHNWYACSHARPTYCNVCREALSGVTSHGLSCEVCKFKAHKRCAVRASTNCKWTALASIGKEIIEDEEGISVPHQWMEGNLPVSAKCSVCDKTCGSVLRLQDWRCLWCRAMVHSSCKDQLSRKCPLGQCHVSILPPTAISSIDSDGYWEGTRPQGTSP
;
A
#
# COMPACT_ATOMS: atom_id res chain seq x y z
N GLU A 1 -9.74 11.13 -29.69
CA GLU A 1 -10.04 9.81 -29.09
C GLU A 1 -9.72 9.84 -27.60
N GLN A 2 -10.75 9.82 -26.74
CA GLN A 2 -10.60 9.75 -25.28
C GLN A 2 -10.79 8.28 -24.89
N GLY A 3 -9.69 7.59 -24.59
CA GLY A 3 -9.71 6.19 -24.18
C GLY A 3 -10.29 6.06 -22.78
N GLN A 4 -11.47 5.45 -22.70
CA GLN A 4 -12.02 4.89 -21.47
C GLN A 4 -11.03 3.84 -20.94
N THR A 5 -10.24 4.19 -19.93
CA THR A 5 -9.52 3.19 -19.12
C THR A 5 -10.58 2.36 -18.41
N SER A 6 -10.66 1.07 -18.74
CA SER A 6 -11.66 0.15 -18.22
C SER A 6 -11.54 0.03 -16.70
N HIS A 7 -12.68 0.10 -16.02
CA HIS A 7 -12.81 0.04 -14.56
C HIS A 7 -12.19 -1.24 -13.94
N THR A 8 -11.97 -2.26 -14.77
CA THR A 8 -11.38 -3.57 -14.45
C THR A 8 -9.89 -3.48 -14.07
N GLU A 9 -9.13 -2.50 -14.58
CA GLU A 9 -7.68 -2.42 -14.29
C GLU A 9 -7.37 -1.97 -12.86
N MET A 10 -8.29 -1.27 -12.19
CA MET A 10 -8.10 -0.74 -10.82
C MET A 10 -7.98 -1.86 -9.76
N MET A 11 -8.52 -3.05 -10.05
CA MET A 11 -8.56 -4.21 -9.14
C MET A 11 -7.40 -5.19 -9.36
N SER A 12 -6.56 -4.97 -10.38
CA SER A 12 -5.53 -5.93 -10.83
C SER A 12 -4.28 -5.98 -9.93
N GLY A 13 -4.20 -5.14 -8.89
CA GLY A 13 -2.97 -4.98 -8.09
C GLY A 13 -1.83 -4.28 -8.86
N GLN A 14 -2.09 -3.75 -10.05
CA GLN A 14 -1.09 -3.06 -10.85
C GLN A 14 -0.78 -1.66 -10.29
N HIS A 15 0.47 -1.24 -10.46
CA HIS A 15 0.91 0.09 -10.06
C HIS A 15 0.51 1.13 -11.11
N ASN A 16 -0.19 2.18 -10.67
CA ASN A 16 -0.43 3.37 -11.50
C ASN A 16 0.79 4.30 -11.40
N TRP A 17 1.62 4.35 -12.45
CA TRP A 17 2.91 5.04 -12.46
C TRP A 17 2.82 6.48 -12.99
N TYR A 18 3.52 7.40 -12.33
CA TYR A 18 3.80 8.73 -12.85
C TYR A 18 5.28 9.06 -12.74
N ALA A 19 5.78 9.86 -13.68
CA ALA A 19 7.14 10.38 -13.63
C ALA A 19 7.24 11.42 -12.51
N CYS A 20 8.29 11.33 -11.71
CA CYS A 20 8.46 12.25 -10.59
C CYS A 20 9.93 12.55 -10.33
N SER A 21 10.17 13.78 -9.86
CA SER A 21 11.43 14.16 -9.26
C SER A 21 11.39 13.98 -7.75
N HIS A 22 12.53 13.64 -7.18
CA HIS A 22 12.67 13.40 -5.76
C HIS A 22 13.57 14.48 -5.17
N ALA A 23 13.00 15.33 -4.32
CA ALA A 23 13.74 16.36 -3.60
C ALA A 23 14.71 15.79 -2.52
N ARG A 24 14.73 14.46 -2.34
CA ARG A 24 15.51 13.75 -1.34
C ARG A 24 16.07 12.46 -1.92
N PRO A 25 17.20 11.93 -1.37
CA PRO A 25 17.69 10.60 -1.70
C PRO A 25 16.57 9.58 -1.58
N THR A 26 16.35 8.85 -2.65
CA THR A 26 15.24 7.91 -2.79
C THR A 26 15.76 6.68 -3.51
N TYR A 27 15.27 5.50 -3.17
CA TYR A 27 15.79 4.24 -3.66
C TYR A 27 14.70 3.45 -4.39
N CYS A 28 15.10 2.73 -5.43
CA CYS A 28 14.22 1.87 -6.19
C CYS A 28 13.82 0.65 -5.34
N ASN A 29 12.52 0.44 -5.15
CA ASN A 29 11.96 -0.72 -4.43
C ASN A 29 12.13 -2.06 -5.17
N VAL A 30 12.72 -2.07 -6.37
CA VAL A 30 13.03 -3.31 -7.13
C VAL A 30 14.51 -3.66 -7.02
N CYS A 31 15.41 -2.79 -7.51
CA CYS A 31 16.87 -3.07 -7.48
C CYS A 31 17.58 -2.56 -6.22
N ARG A 32 16.90 -1.84 -5.33
CA ARG A 32 17.44 -1.22 -4.10
C ARG A 32 18.51 -0.15 -4.33
N GLU A 33 18.82 0.22 -5.58
CA GLU A 33 19.75 1.30 -5.92
C GLU A 33 19.10 2.68 -5.85
N ALA A 34 19.93 3.71 -5.71
CA ALA A 34 19.47 5.10 -5.69
C ALA A 34 18.80 5.51 -7.00
N LEU A 35 17.75 6.31 -6.87
CA LEU A 35 17.12 7.06 -7.96
C LEU A 35 17.85 8.41 -8.10
N SER A 36 19.15 8.38 -8.45
CA SER A 36 20.00 9.57 -8.59
C SER A 36 20.09 10.09 -10.03
N GLY A 37 20.01 11.41 -10.22
CA GLY A 37 20.30 12.09 -11.48
C GLY A 37 19.68 13.49 -11.56
N VAL A 38 20.42 14.47 -12.10
CA VAL A 38 19.99 15.87 -12.32
C VAL A 38 18.77 15.97 -13.26
N THR A 39 18.43 14.88 -13.95
CA THR A 39 17.14 14.64 -14.61
C THR A 39 16.51 13.36 -14.04
N SER A 40 15.86 13.47 -12.89
CA SER A 40 15.32 12.30 -12.17
C SER A 40 14.11 11.70 -12.92
N HIS A 41 14.34 10.66 -13.72
CA HIS A 41 13.32 9.87 -14.42
C HIS A 41 12.86 8.65 -13.60
N GLY A 42 12.66 8.85 -12.29
CA GLY A 42 12.05 7.84 -11.43
C GLY A 42 10.55 7.79 -11.65
N LEU A 43 9.97 6.60 -11.49
CA LEU A 43 8.52 6.41 -11.42
C LEU A 43 8.10 6.25 -9.97
N SER A 44 7.00 6.89 -9.60
CA SER A 44 6.31 6.64 -8.33
C SER A 44 4.92 6.14 -8.64
N CYS A 45 4.44 5.20 -7.83
CA CYS A 45 3.04 4.79 -7.92
C CYS A 45 2.16 5.83 -7.21
N GLU A 46 1.05 6.23 -7.82
CA GLU A 46 0.11 7.20 -7.23
C GLU A 46 -0.56 6.65 -5.97
N VAL A 47 -0.85 5.34 -5.95
CA VAL A 47 -1.64 4.67 -4.92
C VAL A 47 -0.78 4.32 -3.69
N CYS A 48 0.22 3.45 -3.87
CA CYS A 48 1.01 2.92 -2.75
C CYS A 48 2.31 3.69 -2.48
N LYS A 49 2.69 4.60 -3.38
CA LYS A 49 3.97 5.34 -3.36
C LYS A 49 5.22 4.45 -3.51
N PHE A 50 5.07 3.27 -4.09
CA PHE A 50 6.20 2.43 -4.54
C PHE A 50 7.03 3.21 -5.54
N LYS A 51 8.37 3.11 -5.48
CA LYS A 51 9.27 3.89 -6.33
C LYS A 51 10.19 2.98 -7.12
N ALA A 52 10.34 3.24 -8.41
CA ALA A 52 11.18 2.42 -9.27
C ALA A 52 11.86 3.24 -10.36
N HIS A 53 13.01 2.76 -10.87
CA HIS A 53 13.50 3.26 -12.15
C HIS A 53 12.50 2.90 -13.26
N LYS A 54 12.48 3.68 -14.35
CA LYS A 54 11.68 3.35 -15.54
C LYS A 54 11.93 1.91 -16.04
N ARG A 55 13.19 1.46 -16.06
CA ARG A 55 13.59 0.09 -16.42
C ARG A 55 13.15 -0.99 -15.42
N CYS A 56 12.92 -0.61 -14.16
CA CYS A 56 12.59 -1.52 -13.08
C CYS A 56 11.08 -1.67 -12.88
N ALA A 57 10.28 -0.68 -13.29
CA ALA A 57 8.83 -0.68 -13.13
C ALA A 57 8.15 -1.89 -13.80
N VAL A 58 8.66 -2.34 -14.96
CA VAL A 58 8.17 -3.54 -15.66
C VAL A 58 8.44 -4.85 -14.89
N ARG A 59 9.37 -4.84 -13.93
CA ARG A 59 9.69 -5.97 -13.06
C ARG A 59 9.07 -5.84 -11.66
N ALA A 60 8.35 -4.75 -11.40
CA ALA A 60 7.71 -4.56 -10.11
C ALA A 60 6.60 -5.60 -9.94
N SER A 61 6.50 -6.18 -8.75
CA SER A 61 5.40 -7.08 -8.40
C SER A 61 4.05 -6.38 -8.56
N THR A 62 3.05 -7.06 -9.10
CA THR A 62 1.65 -6.59 -9.19
C THR A 62 0.92 -6.68 -7.84
N ASN A 63 1.58 -6.21 -6.78
CA ASN A 63 1.07 -6.18 -5.42
C ASN A 63 1.04 -4.72 -4.94
N CYS A 64 0.38 -3.86 -5.72
CA CYS A 64 -0.01 -2.52 -5.28
C CYS A 64 -0.98 -2.64 -4.08
N LYS A 65 -1.60 -1.53 -3.68
CA LYS A 65 -2.54 -1.55 -2.56
C LYS A 65 -3.72 -2.48 -2.86
N TRP A 66 -4.05 -3.38 -1.93
CA TRP A 66 -5.23 -4.24 -2.05
C TRP A 66 -6.51 -3.38 -2.18
N THR A 67 -7.47 -3.83 -2.97
CA THR A 67 -8.72 -3.06 -3.21
C THR A 67 -9.97 -3.93 -3.12
N ALA A 68 -9.82 -5.26 -3.19
CA ALA A 68 -10.90 -6.22 -3.00
C ALA A 68 -10.41 -7.47 -2.26
N LEU A 69 -11.35 -8.29 -1.78
CA LEU A 69 -11.08 -9.53 -1.05
C LEU A 69 -10.16 -10.45 -1.86
N ALA A 70 -10.42 -10.57 -3.17
CA ALA A 70 -9.63 -11.35 -4.10
C ALA A 70 -8.14 -10.92 -4.16
N SER A 71 -7.85 -9.63 -3.96
CA SER A 71 -6.48 -9.10 -3.99
C SER A 71 -5.68 -9.36 -2.71
N ILE A 72 -6.36 -9.65 -1.59
CA ILE A 72 -5.70 -10.03 -0.33
C ILE A 72 -5.26 -11.50 -0.38
N GLY A 73 -6.07 -12.36 -1.01
CA GLY A 73 -5.80 -13.80 -1.08
C GLY A 73 -5.91 -14.48 0.29
N LYS A 74 -4.91 -15.30 0.65
CA LYS A 74 -4.90 -16.13 1.88
C LYS A 74 -4.43 -15.38 3.13
N GLU A 75 -4.14 -14.09 3.02
CA GLU A 75 -3.58 -13.29 4.12
C GLU A 75 -4.65 -12.76 5.09
N ILE A 76 -5.94 -13.06 4.84
CA ILE A 76 -7.05 -12.65 5.70
C ILE A 76 -6.91 -13.29 7.09
N ILE A 77 -7.23 -12.51 8.13
CA ILE A 77 -7.25 -12.98 9.50
C ILE A 77 -8.72 -13.17 9.88
N GLU A 78 -9.09 -14.42 10.15
CA GLU A 78 -10.41 -14.81 10.65
C GLU A 78 -10.29 -15.23 12.11
N ASP A 79 -11.12 -14.65 12.97
CA ASP A 79 -11.23 -15.00 14.38
C ASP A 79 -12.67 -14.81 14.90
N GLU A 80 -12.87 -15.00 16.19
CA GLU A 80 -14.19 -14.89 16.84
C GLU A 80 -14.82 -13.49 16.69
N GLU A 81 -14.02 -12.45 16.45
CA GLU A 81 -14.49 -11.08 16.24
C GLU A 81 -14.81 -10.78 14.76
N GLY A 82 -14.57 -11.75 13.87
CA GLY A 82 -14.88 -11.69 12.44
C GLY A 82 -13.65 -11.59 11.53
N ILE A 83 -13.85 -10.96 10.37
CA ILE A 83 -12.85 -10.88 9.30
C ILE A 83 -12.04 -9.58 9.44
N SER A 84 -10.73 -9.70 9.54
CA SER A 84 -9.81 -8.56 9.57
C SER A 84 -8.68 -8.70 8.55
N VAL A 85 -8.06 -7.57 8.19
CA VAL A 85 -6.95 -7.54 7.24
C VAL A 85 -5.62 -7.33 7.94
N PRO A 86 -4.53 -7.97 7.49
CA PRO A 86 -3.23 -7.69 8.04
C PRO A 86 -2.69 -6.37 7.51
N HIS A 87 -1.60 -5.90 8.12
CA HIS A 87 -0.85 -4.78 7.58
C HIS A 87 -0.20 -5.14 6.23
N GLN A 88 -0.54 -4.40 5.18
CA GLN A 88 0.18 -4.46 3.91
C GLN A 88 1.42 -3.56 3.98
N TRP A 89 2.61 -4.17 4.08
CA TRP A 89 3.87 -3.46 4.31
C TRP A 89 4.59 -3.06 3.03
N MET A 90 5.19 -1.87 3.05
CA MET A 90 6.12 -1.37 2.03
C MET A 90 7.43 -0.98 2.69
N GLU A 91 8.55 -1.45 2.14
CA GLU A 91 9.88 -1.18 2.67
C GLU A 91 10.42 0.19 2.23
N GLY A 92 11.00 0.92 3.18
CA GLY A 92 11.82 2.11 2.94
C GLY A 92 11.11 3.31 2.35
N ASN A 93 11.91 4.26 1.87
CA ASN A 93 11.45 5.57 1.40
C ASN A 93 10.51 6.25 2.42
N LEU A 94 10.85 6.13 3.71
CA LEU A 94 10.09 6.72 4.80
C LEU A 94 10.34 8.24 4.89
N PRO A 95 9.37 9.02 5.40
CA PRO A 95 9.58 10.43 5.71
C PRO A 95 10.75 10.65 6.67
N VAL A 96 11.44 11.79 6.57
CA VAL A 96 12.62 12.08 7.43
C VAL A 96 12.30 12.12 8.93
N SER A 97 11.09 12.52 9.29
CA SER A 97 10.60 12.53 10.67
C SER A 97 9.77 11.29 11.01
N ALA A 98 9.95 10.18 10.29
CA ALA A 98 9.22 8.94 10.54
C ALA A 98 9.58 8.39 11.93
N LYS A 99 8.56 8.16 12.75
CA LYS A 99 8.68 7.53 14.06
C LYS A 99 8.11 6.12 14.05
N CYS A 100 8.78 5.21 14.74
CA CYS A 100 8.30 3.85 14.90
C CYS A 100 7.08 3.79 15.82
N SER A 101 5.98 3.19 15.36
CA SER A 101 4.74 3.03 16.13
C SER A 101 4.86 2.09 17.34
N VAL A 102 5.99 1.38 17.50
CA VAL A 102 6.24 0.46 18.62
C VAL A 102 7.13 1.11 19.68
N CYS A 103 8.25 1.74 19.28
CA CYS A 103 9.24 2.26 20.23
C CYS A 103 9.37 3.79 20.25
N ASP A 104 8.59 4.51 19.45
CA ASP A 104 8.60 5.97 19.23
C ASP A 104 9.93 6.60 18.74
N LYS A 105 10.96 5.78 18.50
CA LYS A 105 12.25 6.25 17.94
C LYS A 105 12.16 6.47 16.43
N THR A 106 13.01 7.36 15.91
CA THR A 106 13.12 7.63 14.48
C THR A 106 13.46 6.35 13.70
N CYS A 107 12.78 6.13 12.58
CA CYS A 107 12.97 4.99 11.67
C CYS A 107 13.10 5.46 10.22
N GLY A 108 13.61 4.59 9.35
CA GLY A 108 13.97 4.87 7.97
C GLY A 108 15.46 5.16 7.78
N SER A 109 15.88 5.29 6.53
CA SER A 109 17.26 5.65 6.17
C SER A 109 17.28 6.52 4.91
N VAL A 110 18.26 7.42 4.87
CA VAL A 110 18.59 8.22 3.67
C VAL A 110 19.63 7.55 2.78
N LEU A 111 20.19 6.41 3.21
CA LEU A 111 21.28 5.71 2.52
C LEU A 111 20.83 4.42 1.83
N ARG A 112 19.64 3.89 2.19
CA ARG A 112 19.08 2.65 1.64
C ARG A 112 17.59 2.51 1.96
N LEU A 113 16.94 1.54 1.33
CA LEU A 113 15.65 1.04 1.81
C LEU A 113 15.84 0.26 3.10
N GLN A 114 15.11 0.66 4.14
CA GLN A 114 14.98 -0.08 5.38
C GLN A 114 13.71 0.37 6.09
N ASP A 115 13.27 -0.43 7.07
CA ASP A 115 12.07 -0.18 7.86
C ASP A 115 10.81 -0.17 6.99
N TRP A 116 9.64 -0.17 7.63
CA TRP A 116 8.39 -0.54 6.96
C TRP A 116 7.30 0.49 7.20
N ARG A 117 6.48 0.72 6.18
CA ARG A 117 5.25 1.51 6.27
C ARG A 117 4.05 0.70 5.83
N CYS A 118 2.98 0.74 6.61
CA CYS A 118 1.71 0.13 6.21
C CYS A 118 0.97 1.02 5.19
N LEU A 119 0.48 0.43 4.10
CA LEU A 119 -0.27 1.16 3.05
C LEU A 119 -1.69 1.60 3.47
N TRP A 120 -2.20 0.99 4.54
CA TRP A 120 -3.53 1.27 5.09
C TRP A 120 -3.45 2.26 6.24
N CYS A 121 -3.04 1.80 7.42
CA CYS A 121 -3.04 2.61 8.63
C CYS A 121 -1.89 3.61 8.73
N ARG A 122 -0.91 3.57 7.81
CA ARG A 122 0.29 4.43 7.80
C ARG A 122 1.25 4.23 8.97
N ALA A 123 1.04 3.21 9.81
CA ALA A 123 2.01 2.81 10.82
C ALA A 123 3.39 2.61 10.18
N MET A 124 4.42 3.10 10.87
CA MET A 124 5.82 2.95 10.46
C MET A 124 6.56 2.18 11.54
N VAL A 125 7.37 1.21 11.17
CA VAL A 125 8.05 0.35 12.15
C VAL A 125 9.45 0.00 11.69
N HIS A 126 10.37 -0.10 12.64
CA HIS A 126 11.67 -0.71 12.37
C HIS A 126 11.49 -2.16 11.91
N SER A 127 12.46 -2.68 11.14
CA SER A 127 12.47 -4.11 10.78
C SER A 127 12.40 -5.02 12.02
N SER A 128 13.09 -4.66 13.11
CA SER A 128 13.07 -5.41 14.38
C SER A 128 11.80 -5.22 15.22
N CYS A 129 11.05 -4.15 14.98
CA CYS A 129 9.80 -3.86 15.68
C CYS A 129 8.57 -4.38 14.93
N LYS A 130 8.72 -4.80 13.68
CA LYS A 130 7.62 -5.18 12.80
C LYS A 130 6.73 -6.27 13.40
N ASP A 131 7.33 -7.29 14.01
CA ASP A 131 6.59 -8.44 14.54
C ASP A 131 6.08 -8.21 15.98
N GLN A 132 6.40 -7.05 16.58
CA GLN A 132 5.84 -6.61 17.88
C GLN A 132 4.54 -5.83 17.71
N LEU A 133 4.26 -5.32 16.51
CA LEU A 133 2.99 -4.67 16.20
C LEU A 133 1.93 -5.75 15.97
N SER A 134 0.69 -5.48 16.41
CA SER A 134 -0.46 -6.34 16.10
C SER A 134 -0.50 -6.67 14.61
N ARG A 135 -0.82 -7.92 14.26
CA ARG A 135 -1.00 -8.31 12.86
C ARG A 135 -2.25 -7.67 12.25
N LYS A 136 -3.31 -7.47 13.05
CA LYS A 136 -4.57 -6.85 12.62
C LYS A 136 -4.37 -5.36 12.34
N CYS A 137 -4.60 -4.95 11.10
CA CYS A 137 -4.47 -3.54 10.71
C CYS A 137 -5.74 -2.75 11.08
N PRO A 138 -5.63 -1.64 11.83
CA PRO A 138 -6.79 -0.82 12.21
C PRO A 138 -7.25 0.11 11.08
N LEU A 139 -6.68 0.02 9.87
CA LEU A 139 -6.95 0.89 8.71
C LEU A 139 -6.64 2.39 8.89
N GLY A 140 -6.31 2.83 10.10
CA GLY A 140 -5.84 4.18 10.41
C GLY A 140 -6.95 5.15 10.83
N GLN A 141 -6.61 6.44 10.88
CA GLN A 141 -7.49 7.48 11.44
C GLN A 141 -8.86 7.58 10.75
N CYS A 142 -8.95 7.24 9.46
CA CYS A 142 -10.18 7.33 8.68
C CYS A 142 -10.87 5.97 8.48
N HIS A 143 -10.65 4.99 9.37
CA HIS A 143 -11.19 3.63 9.21
C HIS A 143 -12.71 3.60 8.96
N VAL A 144 -13.49 4.53 9.52
CA VAL A 144 -14.94 4.66 9.31
C VAL A 144 -15.34 5.11 7.89
N SER A 145 -14.41 5.72 7.15
CA SER A 145 -14.62 6.20 5.77
C SER A 145 -13.83 5.40 4.75
N ILE A 146 -13.13 4.36 5.19
CA ILE A 146 -12.40 3.45 4.33
C ILE A 146 -13.26 2.21 4.16
N LEU A 147 -13.62 1.88 2.93
CA LEU A 147 -14.11 0.54 2.62
C LEU A 147 -12.90 -0.41 2.68
N PRO A 148 -12.81 -1.30 3.68
CA PRO A 148 -11.73 -2.27 3.70
C PRO A 148 -11.85 -3.18 2.47
N PRO A 149 -10.75 -3.73 1.94
CA PRO A 149 -10.83 -4.63 0.80
C PRO A 149 -11.69 -5.87 1.10
N THR A 150 -11.83 -6.25 2.37
CA THR A 150 -12.70 -7.34 2.81
C THR A 150 -14.19 -7.07 2.59
N ALA A 151 -14.61 -5.81 2.47
CA ALA A 151 -15.99 -5.44 2.20
C ALA A 151 -16.35 -5.45 0.71
N ILE A 152 -15.41 -5.83 -0.17
CA ILE A 152 -15.59 -5.84 -1.62
C ILE A 152 -15.31 -7.28 -2.12
N SER A 153 -16.37 -8.08 -2.22
CA SER A 153 -16.41 -9.32 -3.02
C SER A 153 -16.57 -8.96 -4.50
N SER A 154 -16.13 -9.83 -5.41
CA SER A 154 -16.01 -9.52 -6.85
C SER A 154 -17.27 -8.94 -7.49
N ILE A 155 -17.09 -8.22 -8.60
CA ILE A 155 -18.17 -7.78 -9.48
C ILE A 155 -18.76 -9.00 -10.19
N ASP A 156 -20.07 -9.21 -10.07
CA ASP A 156 -20.79 -10.14 -10.93
C ASP A 156 -20.66 -9.70 -12.39
N SER A 157 -20.87 -10.61 -13.34
CA SER A 157 -20.85 -10.33 -14.78
C SER A 157 -21.75 -9.16 -15.24
N ASP A 158 -22.62 -8.67 -14.35
CA ASP A 158 -23.61 -7.61 -14.59
C ASP A 158 -23.20 -6.23 -14.06
N GLY A 159 -21.99 -6.05 -13.50
CA GLY A 159 -21.41 -4.73 -13.26
C GLY A 159 -21.91 -3.99 -12.00
N TYR A 160 -22.59 -4.66 -11.07
CA TYR A 160 -23.06 -4.06 -9.82
C TYR A 160 -22.16 -4.40 -8.63
N TRP A 161 -21.99 -3.44 -7.72
CA TRP A 161 -21.24 -3.59 -6.46
C TRP A 161 -22.16 -4.09 -5.35
N GLU A 162 -21.94 -5.30 -4.84
CA GLU A 162 -22.51 -5.70 -3.55
C GLU A 162 -21.57 -5.28 -2.42
N GLY A 163 -21.88 -4.15 -1.78
CA GLY A 163 -21.28 -3.77 -0.51
C GLY A 163 -22.02 -4.47 0.63
N THR A 164 -21.33 -5.25 1.45
CA THR A 164 -21.93 -5.79 2.68
C THR A 164 -22.10 -4.66 3.69
N ARG A 165 -23.35 -4.39 4.06
CA ARG A 165 -23.71 -3.35 5.03
C ARG A 165 -23.20 -3.75 6.43
N PRO A 166 -22.43 -2.89 7.13
CA PRO A 166 -22.09 -3.15 8.53
C PRO A 166 -23.38 -3.27 9.34
N GLN A 167 -23.52 -4.34 10.13
CA GLN A 167 -24.63 -4.45 11.09
C GLN A 167 -24.45 -3.35 12.15
N GLY A 168 -25.36 -2.38 12.22
CA GLY A 168 -25.40 -1.40 13.30
C GLY A 168 -25.67 0.07 12.95
N THR A 169 -25.81 0.45 11.68
CA THR A 169 -26.18 1.83 11.32
C THR A 169 -27.68 1.95 11.04
N SER A 170 -28.40 2.61 11.94
CA SER A 170 -29.80 3.06 11.78
C SER A 170 -29.98 4.02 10.59
N PRO A 171 -31.22 4.18 10.07
CA PRO A 171 -31.51 4.86 8.80
C PRO A 171 -31.09 6.33 8.76
#